data_AF-A0A496ASW4-F1
#
_entry.id   AF-A0A496ASW4-F1
#
_cell.length_a   1.000
_cell.length_b   1.000
_cell.length_c   1.000
_cell.angle_alpha   90.00
_cell.angle_beta   90.00
_cell.angle_gamma   90.00
#
_symmetry.space_group_name_H-M   'P 1'
#
loop_
_entity.id
_entity.type
_entity.pdbx_description
1 polymer ?
#
loop_
_entity_poly.entity_id
_entity_poly.type
_entity_poly.pdbx_seq_one_letter_code
_entity_poly.pdbx_strand_id
1 'polypeptide(L)'
;MSKEKIGIQKEELLRKLPAIEKLLTQPEIIKIVESYSRSLVTDILRSIVSDFRSQILDGNTEINIPDPDEFPELVIQHLEYKLKPPIRTVINATGTVTHTNLGRSLLPKSVCDNILDAAQNYVNLEYDLETGTRGHRDRLTEPLLQELTGCEASTVVNNNAAAVLISLNTLAQGKEVIVSRGELIEIGGAFRIPDVMAASGAILREVGTTNRTHLRDYEDAINENTSLFLKVHPSNYKILGFTSTPDMQELAQLGKKHNISIMEDLGSGALVDLSNYGLPYEPVVADRIKAGVDLVTFSGDKLLGGPQAGIIAGQSEMIQRIRKNPLMRALRVDKLTIAALSTTLQNYLYLDNHITDDFPMLQRYSRTVEELYAFAETVSDRLQNVFQDKISINITETKSQIGSGSLPEETLDSVAVVLTPMVISVEKLSELFRHASIPVIGRIEDNQLYFDIRTLYDDEIDCLIQTSNEISSRMNV
;
A
#
# COMPACT_ATOMS: atom_id res chain seq x y z
N MET A 1 -46.56 -23.51 15.57
CA MET A 1 -46.41 -24.91 16.07
C MET A 1 -46.35 -24.91 17.60
N SER A 2 -46.85 -25.95 18.28
CA SER A 2 -46.68 -26.06 19.74
C SER A 2 -45.19 -26.25 20.10
N LYS A 3 -44.74 -25.71 21.24
CA LYS A 3 -43.35 -25.84 21.71
C LYS A 3 -42.86 -27.30 21.74
N GLU A 4 -43.77 -28.22 22.00
CA GLU A 4 -43.55 -29.67 22.03
C GLU A 4 -43.25 -30.25 20.63
N LYS A 5 -43.93 -29.79 19.57
CA LYS A 5 -43.63 -30.19 18.18
C LYS A 5 -42.27 -29.69 17.71
N ILE A 6 -41.88 -28.47 18.13
CA ILE A 6 -40.57 -27.89 17.82
C ILE A 6 -39.44 -28.70 18.49
N GLY A 7 -39.65 -29.15 19.74
CA GLY A 7 -38.69 -29.99 20.46
C GLY A 7 -38.46 -31.35 19.77
N ILE A 8 -39.53 -32.03 19.37
CA ILE A 8 -39.47 -33.34 18.69
C ILE A 8 -38.76 -33.21 17.33
N GLN A 9 -39.06 -32.16 16.56
CA GLN A 9 -38.43 -31.91 15.26
C GLN A 9 -36.93 -31.61 15.37
N LYS A 10 -36.50 -30.90 16.43
CA LYS A 10 -35.07 -30.68 16.71
C LYS A 10 -34.34 -31.98 17.02
N GLU A 11 -34.92 -32.86 17.84
CA GLU A 11 -34.30 -34.16 18.16
C GLU A 11 -34.13 -35.05 16.92
N GLU A 12 -35.12 -35.07 16.02
CA GLU A 12 -35.02 -35.82 14.76
C GLU A 12 -33.90 -35.29 13.85
N LEU A 13 -33.76 -33.97 13.73
CA LEU A 13 -32.68 -33.35 12.94
C LEU A 13 -31.30 -33.60 13.55
N LEU A 14 -31.15 -33.50 14.87
CA LEU A 14 -29.87 -33.79 15.54
C LEU A 14 -29.41 -35.24 15.32
N ARG A 15 -30.34 -36.20 15.24
CA ARG A 15 -30.02 -37.61 14.96
C ARG A 15 -29.60 -37.86 13.52
N LYS A 16 -29.95 -36.98 12.58
CA LYS A 16 -29.53 -37.07 11.17
C LYS A 16 -28.09 -36.60 10.93
N LEU A 17 -27.48 -35.88 11.87
CA LEU A 17 -26.08 -35.46 11.74
C LEU A 17 -25.14 -36.67 11.66
N PRO A 18 -24.32 -36.80 10.61
CA PRO A 18 -23.43 -37.94 10.45
C PRO A 18 -22.31 -37.95 11.50
N ALA A 19 -21.92 -39.16 11.93
CA ALA A 19 -20.75 -39.34 12.76
C ALA A 19 -19.47 -39.04 11.97
N ILE A 20 -18.53 -38.31 12.59
CA ILE A 20 -17.27 -37.93 11.95
C ILE A 20 -16.48 -39.15 11.47
N GLU A 21 -16.46 -40.24 12.26
CA GLU A 21 -15.80 -41.48 11.86
C GLU A 21 -16.42 -42.10 10.60
N LYS A 22 -17.74 -42.01 10.42
CA LYS A 22 -18.42 -42.50 9.21
C LYS A 22 -18.00 -41.69 7.99
N LEU A 23 -17.94 -40.37 8.10
CA LEU A 23 -17.48 -39.49 7.02
C LEU A 23 -16.02 -39.76 6.65
N LEU A 24 -15.15 -39.97 7.66
CA LEU A 24 -13.73 -40.30 7.44
C LEU A 24 -13.50 -41.64 6.71
N THR A 25 -14.49 -42.53 6.65
CA THR A 25 -14.42 -43.79 5.90
C THR A 25 -14.90 -43.68 4.45
N GLN A 26 -15.44 -42.53 4.04
CA GLN A 26 -15.91 -42.36 2.66
C GLN A 26 -14.74 -42.29 1.67
N PRO A 27 -14.85 -42.93 0.49
CA PRO A 27 -13.78 -42.93 -0.51
C PRO A 27 -13.29 -41.53 -0.90
N GLU A 28 -14.19 -40.57 -1.11
CA GLU A 28 -13.81 -39.20 -1.50
C GLU A 28 -13.14 -38.43 -0.36
N ILE A 29 -13.57 -38.61 0.89
CA ILE A 29 -12.89 -38.04 2.06
C ILE A 29 -11.50 -38.66 2.25
N ILE A 30 -11.35 -39.96 2.00
CA ILE A 30 -10.04 -40.64 2.06
C ILE A 30 -9.08 -40.03 1.04
N LYS A 31 -9.53 -39.77 -0.20
CA LYS A 31 -8.71 -39.07 -1.22
C LYS A 31 -8.30 -37.66 -0.77
N ILE A 32 -9.18 -36.92 -0.09
CA ILE A 32 -8.85 -35.61 0.48
C ILE A 32 -7.76 -35.76 1.56
N VAL A 33 -7.82 -36.79 2.40
CA VAL A 33 -6.80 -37.09 3.43
C VAL A 33 -5.45 -37.54 2.83
N GLU A 34 -5.41 -38.00 1.58
CA GLU A 34 -4.13 -38.23 0.87
C GLU A 34 -3.44 -36.92 0.50
N SER A 35 -4.20 -35.86 0.26
CA SER A 35 -3.71 -34.53 -0.12
C SER A 35 -3.50 -33.60 1.08
N TYR A 36 -4.24 -33.81 2.17
CA TYR A 36 -4.25 -32.97 3.37
C TYR A 36 -4.08 -33.79 4.64
N SER A 37 -3.52 -33.20 5.70
CA SER A 37 -3.37 -33.92 6.96
C SER A 37 -4.72 -34.39 7.52
N ARG A 38 -4.78 -35.64 7.99
CA ARG A 38 -6.01 -36.23 8.57
C ARG A 38 -6.58 -35.38 9.70
N SER A 39 -5.72 -34.75 10.51
CA SER A 39 -6.14 -33.87 11.60
C SER A 39 -6.92 -32.66 11.06
N LEU A 40 -6.40 -31.99 10.02
CA LEU A 40 -7.06 -30.84 9.40
C LEU A 40 -8.45 -31.22 8.84
N VAL A 41 -8.53 -32.32 8.09
CA VAL A 41 -9.80 -32.80 7.53
C VAL A 41 -10.80 -33.16 8.64
N THR A 42 -10.33 -33.81 9.70
CA THR A 42 -11.16 -34.16 10.87
C THR A 42 -11.71 -32.91 11.56
N ASP A 43 -10.88 -31.89 11.75
CA ASP A 43 -11.31 -30.64 12.39
C ASP A 43 -12.30 -29.85 11.52
N ILE A 44 -12.15 -29.88 10.20
CA ILE A 44 -13.12 -29.29 9.26
C ILE A 44 -14.45 -30.02 9.32
N LEU A 45 -14.44 -31.36 9.25
CA LEU A 45 -15.65 -32.16 9.40
C LEU A 45 -16.36 -31.87 10.73
N ARG A 46 -15.59 -31.74 11.83
CA ARG A 46 -16.12 -31.35 13.13
C ARG A 46 -16.75 -29.96 13.11
N SER A 47 -16.10 -28.98 12.47
CA SER A 47 -16.64 -27.62 12.31
C SER A 47 -17.96 -27.65 11.58
N ILE A 48 -18.01 -28.26 10.38
CA ILE A 48 -19.22 -28.35 9.54
C ILE A 48 -20.37 -28.99 10.33
N VAL A 49 -20.13 -30.15 10.95
CA VAL A 49 -21.17 -30.82 11.76
C VAL A 49 -21.57 -29.99 12.99
N SER A 50 -20.64 -29.27 13.60
CA SER A 50 -20.92 -28.37 14.72
C SER A 50 -21.77 -27.18 14.30
N ASP A 51 -21.55 -26.62 13.11
CA ASP A 51 -22.30 -25.49 12.58
C ASP A 51 -23.75 -25.87 12.29
N PHE A 52 -23.98 -27.03 11.66
CA PHE A 52 -25.33 -27.58 11.52
C PHE A 52 -25.97 -27.86 12.88
N ARG A 53 -25.21 -28.41 13.85
CA ARG A 53 -25.72 -28.64 15.21
C ARG A 53 -26.16 -27.34 15.88
N SER A 54 -25.38 -26.26 15.79
CA SER A 54 -25.74 -24.97 16.38
C SER A 54 -27.03 -24.43 15.78
N GLN A 55 -27.14 -24.41 14.45
CA GLN A 55 -28.33 -23.90 13.76
C GLN A 55 -29.62 -24.63 14.18
N ILE A 56 -29.57 -25.97 14.34
CA ILE A 56 -30.72 -26.75 14.83
C ILE A 56 -31.09 -26.36 16.27
N LEU A 57 -30.08 -26.21 17.15
CA LEU A 57 -30.29 -25.81 18.54
C LEU A 57 -30.86 -24.39 18.65
N ASP A 58 -30.39 -23.48 17.80
CA ASP A 58 -30.82 -22.08 17.71
C ASP A 58 -32.23 -21.90 17.14
N GLY A 59 -32.86 -22.97 16.64
CA GLY A 59 -34.26 -22.97 16.22
C GLY A 59 -34.51 -23.09 14.73
N ASN A 60 -33.46 -23.28 13.91
CA ASN A 60 -33.61 -23.53 12.48
C ASN A 60 -34.07 -24.99 12.23
N THR A 61 -35.38 -25.22 12.29
CA THR A 61 -35.99 -26.56 12.10
C THR A 61 -36.28 -26.90 10.64
N GLU A 62 -36.00 -26.00 9.71
CA GLU A 62 -36.16 -26.21 8.25
C GLU A 62 -34.80 -26.42 7.54
N ILE A 63 -33.72 -26.54 8.32
CA ILE A 63 -32.38 -26.74 7.78
C ILE A 63 -32.27 -28.08 7.04
N ASN A 64 -31.76 -28.02 5.80
CA ASN A 64 -31.40 -29.22 5.05
C ASN A 64 -30.02 -29.70 5.51
N ILE A 65 -29.97 -30.84 6.19
CA ILE A 65 -28.71 -31.48 6.57
C ILE A 65 -28.20 -32.22 5.32
N PRO A 66 -27.00 -31.90 4.82
CA PRO A 66 -26.44 -32.56 3.64
C PRO A 66 -26.34 -34.07 3.83
N ASP A 67 -26.59 -34.83 2.77
CA ASP A 67 -26.31 -36.26 2.80
C ASP A 67 -24.80 -36.50 2.93
N PRO A 68 -24.36 -37.64 3.50
CA PRO A 68 -22.94 -37.94 3.63
C PRO A 68 -22.15 -37.76 2.33
N ASP A 69 -22.75 -38.04 1.17
CA ASP A 69 -22.07 -37.95 -0.13
C ASP A 69 -21.83 -36.50 -0.60
N GLU A 70 -22.46 -35.51 0.04
CA GLU A 70 -22.25 -34.07 -0.20
C GLU A 70 -21.12 -33.48 0.68
N PHE A 71 -20.72 -34.17 1.76
CA PHE A 71 -19.66 -33.70 2.66
C PHE A 71 -18.28 -33.51 2.00
N PRO A 72 -17.84 -34.34 1.03
CA PRO A 72 -16.57 -34.10 0.33
C PRO A 72 -16.49 -32.71 -0.29
N GLU A 73 -17.56 -32.24 -0.93
CA GLU A 73 -17.61 -30.91 -1.52
C GLU A 73 -17.55 -29.81 -0.45
N LEU A 74 -18.31 -29.96 0.64
CA LEU A 74 -18.28 -29.01 1.77
C LEU A 74 -16.91 -28.94 2.44
N VAL A 75 -16.22 -30.08 2.56
CA VAL A 75 -14.87 -30.15 3.11
C VAL A 75 -13.88 -29.44 2.19
N ILE A 76 -13.96 -29.65 0.87
CA ILE A 76 -13.12 -28.95 -0.11
C ILE A 76 -13.35 -27.44 -0.01
N GLN A 77 -14.61 -26.98 0.00
CA GLN A 77 -14.93 -25.55 0.13
C GLN A 77 -14.37 -24.95 1.44
N HIS A 78 -14.47 -25.68 2.55
CA HIS A 78 -13.88 -25.24 3.83
C HIS A 78 -12.35 -25.26 3.81
N LEU A 79 -11.73 -26.25 3.17
CA LEU A 79 -10.27 -26.32 2.99
C LEU A 79 -9.78 -25.14 2.15
N GLU A 80 -10.42 -24.87 1.02
CA GLU A 80 -10.12 -23.72 0.16
C GLU A 80 -10.28 -22.41 0.92
N TYR A 81 -11.31 -22.26 1.74
CA TYR A 81 -11.48 -21.06 2.57
C TYR A 81 -10.39 -20.95 3.66
N LYS A 82 -10.12 -22.03 4.38
CA LYS A 82 -9.21 -22.06 5.54
C LYS A 82 -7.74 -21.97 5.16
N LEU A 83 -7.38 -22.49 3.99
CA LEU A 83 -6.01 -22.51 3.48
C LEU A 83 -5.68 -21.34 2.54
N LYS A 84 -6.64 -20.44 2.30
CA LYS A 84 -6.36 -19.18 1.61
C LYS A 84 -5.23 -18.45 2.33
N PRO A 85 -4.19 -17.99 1.62
CA PRO A 85 -3.18 -17.12 2.21
C PRO A 85 -3.83 -15.90 2.87
N PRO A 86 -3.30 -15.44 4.01
CA PRO A 86 -3.86 -14.28 4.71
C PRO A 86 -3.75 -12.99 3.86
N ILE A 87 -2.71 -12.89 3.03
CA ILE A 87 -2.58 -11.84 2.02
C ILE A 87 -3.25 -12.32 0.73
N ARG A 88 -4.23 -11.56 0.25
CA ARG A 88 -4.98 -11.88 -0.97
C ARG A 88 -4.92 -10.70 -1.91
N THR A 89 -4.95 -11.00 -3.20
CA THR A 89 -5.22 -9.99 -4.22
C THR A 89 -6.60 -9.40 -3.99
N VAL A 90 -6.71 -8.09 -4.14
CA VAL A 90 -7.95 -7.31 -4.03
C VAL A 90 -8.06 -6.42 -5.25
N ILE A 91 -9.27 -6.23 -5.75
CA ILE A 91 -9.57 -5.27 -6.81
C ILE A 91 -9.85 -3.93 -6.15
N ASN A 92 -9.05 -2.92 -6.50
CA ASN A 92 -9.20 -1.56 -5.99
C ASN A 92 -10.16 -0.78 -6.89
N ALA A 93 -11.36 -0.50 -6.41
CA ALA A 93 -12.35 0.37 -7.05
C ALA A 93 -12.65 1.62 -6.20
N THR A 94 -11.72 2.00 -5.31
CA THR A 94 -11.90 3.15 -4.40
C THR A 94 -11.60 4.48 -5.06
N GLY A 95 -10.86 4.50 -6.17
CA GLY A 95 -10.36 5.73 -6.78
C GLY A 95 -9.13 6.31 -6.09
N THR A 96 -8.61 5.65 -5.04
CA THR A 96 -7.31 6.00 -4.44
C THR A 96 -6.23 5.15 -5.09
N VAL A 97 -5.35 5.75 -5.88
CA VAL A 97 -4.36 4.98 -6.66
C VAL A 97 -3.28 4.40 -5.73
N THR A 98 -2.49 5.23 -5.04
CA THR A 98 -1.53 4.75 -4.03
C THR A 98 -2.23 4.55 -2.68
N HIS A 99 -3.00 3.45 -2.57
CA HIS A 99 -3.82 3.18 -1.39
C HIS A 99 -3.02 2.56 -0.24
N THR A 100 -2.90 3.25 0.90
CA THR A 100 -2.06 2.78 2.03
C THR A 100 -2.53 1.43 2.59
N ASN A 101 -3.84 1.23 2.77
CA ASN A 101 -4.38 -0.06 3.27
C ASN A 101 -4.29 -1.22 2.26
N LEU A 102 -4.14 -0.94 0.96
CA LEU A 102 -4.12 -1.96 -0.09
C LEU A 102 -2.70 -2.21 -0.63
N GLY A 103 -1.66 -1.73 0.06
CA GLY A 103 -0.27 -2.04 -0.29
C GLY A 103 0.47 -0.97 -1.11
N ARG A 104 -0.09 0.24 -1.24
CA ARG A 104 0.52 1.40 -1.91
C ARG A 104 0.77 1.17 -3.41
N SER A 105 2.02 0.96 -3.82
CA SER A 105 2.45 1.01 -5.22
C SER A 105 2.47 -0.36 -5.85
N LEU A 106 1.90 -0.44 -7.05
CA LEU A 106 1.98 -1.62 -7.90
C LEU A 106 3.34 -1.66 -8.61
N LEU A 107 3.96 -2.84 -8.65
CA LEU A 107 5.25 -3.04 -9.28
C LEU A 107 5.10 -3.40 -10.77
N PRO A 108 5.91 -2.81 -11.67
CA PRO A 108 5.98 -3.24 -13.06
C PRO A 108 6.30 -4.73 -13.20
N LYS A 109 5.86 -5.36 -14.29
CA LYS A 109 6.14 -6.78 -14.55
C LYS A 109 7.63 -7.11 -14.53
N SER A 110 8.48 -6.25 -15.12
CA SER A 110 9.93 -6.44 -15.11
C SER A 110 10.51 -6.50 -13.70
N VAL A 111 9.96 -5.71 -12.78
CA VAL A 111 10.34 -5.70 -11.37
C VAL A 111 9.91 -6.99 -10.68
N CYS A 112 8.66 -7.44 -10.91
CA CYS A 112 8.16 -8.71 -10.38
C CYS A 112 8.97 -9.92 -10.87
N ASP A 113 9.33 -9.94 -12.16
CA ASP A 113 10.12 -11.02 -12.75
C ASP A 113 11.53 -11.07 -12.12
N ASN A 114 12.17 -9.91 -11.86
CA ASN A 114 13.47 -9.85 -11.17
C ASN A 114 13.37 -10.26 -9.69
N ILE A 115 12.28 -9.90 -8.99
CA ILE A 115 12.03 -10.38 -7.62
C ILE A 115 11.94 -11.90 -7.60
N LEU A 116 11.21 -12.50 -8.54
CA LEU A 116 11.05 -13.95 -8.63
C LEU A 116 12.39 -14.64 -8.87
N ASP A 117 13.18 -14.15 -9.83
CA ASP A 117 14.53 -14.67 -10.09
C ASP A 117 15.42 -14.56 -8.86
N ALA A 118 15.48 -13.37 -8.24
CA ALA A 118 16.26 -13.14 -7.05
C ALA A 118 15.80 -13.99 -5.86
N ALA A 119 14.52 -14.32 -5.75
CA ALA A 119 13.98 -15.19 -4.71
C ALA A 119 14.38 -16.65 -4.91
N GLN A 120 14.37 -17.13 -6.16
CA GLN A 120 14.64 -18.53 -6.52
C GLN A 120 16.13 -18.86 -6.59
N ASN A 121 16.99 -17.86 -6.82
CA ASN A 121 18.41 -18.06 -7.07
C ASN A 121 19.34 -17.42 -6.01
N TYR A 122 20.59 -17.88 -6.00
CA TYR A 122 21.69 -17.12 -5.38
C TYR A 122 21.99 -15.91 -6.25
N VAL A 123 22.19 -14.75 -5.62
CA VAL A 123 22.46 -13.50 -6.34
C VAL A 123 23.69 -12.81 -5.78
N ASN A 124 24.28 -11.91 -6.57
CA ASN A 124 25.48 -11.15 -6.23
C ASN A 124 25.21 -9.98 -5.26
N LEU A 125 24.36 -10.18 -4.25
CA LEU A 125 23.85 -9.12 -3.36
C LEU A 125 24.97 -8.36 -2.62
N GLU A 126 25.94 -9.09 -2.06
CA GLU A 126 27.11 -8.54 -1.35
C GLU A 126 28.41 -9.12 -1.91
N TYR A 127 28.40 -9.55 -3.17
CA TYR A 127 29.56 -10.14 -3.83
C TYR A 127 29.84 -9.42 -5.14
N ASP A 128 31.01 -8.82 -5.25
CA ASP A 128 31.44 -8.15 -6.46
C ASP A 128 31.95 -9.17 -7.47
N LEU A 129 31.34 -9.17 -8.66
CA LEU A 129 31.66 -10.12 -9.72
C LEU A 129 32.97 -9.76 -10.46
N GLU A 130 33.38 -8.49 -10.45
CA GLU A 130 34.62 -8.05 -11.09
C GLU A 130 35.83 -8.37 -10.23
N THR A 131 35.76 -8.08 -8.94
CA THR A 131 36.88 -8.30 -8.00
C THR A 131 36.88 -9.70 -7.40
N GLY A 132 35.74 -10.40 -7.39
CA GLY A 132 35.57 -11.68 -6.71
C GLY A 132 35.63 -11.58 -5.19
N THR A 133 35.26 -10.43 -4.61
CA THR A 133 35.30 -10.20 -3.16
C THR A 133 33.98 -9.71 -2.59
N ARG A 134 33.87 -9.63 -1.26
CA ARG A 134 32.69 -9.07 -0.60
C ARG A 134 32.56 -7.58 -0.94
N GLY A 135 31.40 -7.19 -1.48
CA GLY A 135 31.04 -5.81 -1.79
C GLY A 135 29.91 -5.27 -0.90
N HIS A 136 29.64 -3.98 -1.01
CA HIS A 136 28.47 -3.35 -0.39
C HIS A 136 27.25 -3.49 -1.30
N ARG A 137 26.07 -3.76 -0.72
CA ARG A 137 24.81 -3.91 -1.48
C ARG A 137 24.40 -2.65 -2.25
N ASP A 138 24.74 -1.47 -1.71
CA ASP A 138 24.39 -0.18 -2.30
C ASP A 138 24.93 -0.03 -3.72
N ARG A 139 25.98 -0.78 -4.09
CA ARG A 139 26.51 -0.82 -5.46
C ARG A 139 25.45 -1.15 -6.53
N LEU A 140 24.36 -1.80 -6.14
CA LEU A 140 23.27 -2.21 -7.02
C LEU A 140 22.24 -1.09 -7.27
N THR A 141 22.23 -0.03 -6.46
CA THR A 141 21.25 1.06 -6.53
C THR A 141 21.89 2.44 -6.60
N GLU A 142 23.06 2.64 -5.98
CA GLU A 142 23.73 3.93 -5.86
C GLU A 142 24.07 4.57 -7.21
N PRO A 143 24.66 3.85 -8.19
CA PRO A 143 24.92 4.45 -9.51
C PRO A 143 23.65 4.95 -10.21
N LEU A 144 22.54 4.21 -10.05
CA LEU A 144 21.25 4.58 -10.63
C LEU A 144 20.67 5.82 -9.96
N LEU A 145 20.75 5.89 -8.62
CA LEU A 145 20.31 7.06 -7.86
C LEU A 145 21.18 8.29 -8.13
N GLN A 146 22.49 8.13 -8.31
CA GLN A 146 23.40 9.21 -8.70
C GLN A 146 22.98 9.79 -10.05
N GLU A 147 22.71 8.94 -11.04
CA GLU A 147 22.26 9.38 -12.37
C GLU A 147 20.91 10.09 -12.29
N LEU A 148 19.93 9.52 -11.58
CA LEU A 148 18.56 10.04 -11.51
C LEU A 148 18.43 11.33 -10.68
N THR A 149 19.28 11.51 -9.66
CA THR A 149 19.12 12.60 -8.69
C THR A 149 20.24 13.63 -8.73
N GLY A 150 21.39 13.30 -9.30
CA GLY A 150 22.61 14.13 -9.23
C GLY A 150 23.26 14.13 -7.83
N CYS A 151 22.88 13.24 -6.92
CA CYS A 151 23.55 13.10 -5.63
C CYS A 151 25.01 12.65 -5.78
N GLU A 152 25.86 12.96 -4.80
CA GLU A 152 27.23 12.44 -4.79
C GLU A 152 27.28 10.98 -4.35
N ALA A 153 26.42 10.57 -3.42
CA ALA A 153 26.32 9.20 -2.92
C ALA A 153 24.90 8.92 -2.41
N SER A 154 24.57 7.64 -2.25
CA SER A 154 23.28 7.24 -1.68
C SER A 154 23.32 5.91 -0.94
N THR A 155 22.37 5.70 -0.04
CA THR A 155 22.17 4.42 0.65
C THR A 155 20.69 4.14 0.85
N VAL A 156 20.35 2.88 1.14
CA VAL A 156 18.97 2.42 1.25
C VAL A 156 18.76 1.64 2.54
N VAL A 157 17.70 2.01 3.27
CA VAL A 157 17.23 1.38 4.50
C VAL A 157 15.78 0.93 4.37
N ASN A 158 15.25 0.23 5.38
CA ASN A 158 13.97 -0.47 5.35
C ASN A 158 12.77 0.37 4.86
N ASN A 159 12.66 1.62 5.32
CA ASN A 159 11.60 2.56 4.92
C ASN A 159 12.05 4.00 5.22
N ASN A 160 11.29 5.00 4.77
CA ASN A 160 11.67 6.40 4.99
C ASN A 160 11.70 6.80 6.48
N ALA A 161 10.88 6.19 7.33
CA ALA A 161 10.95 6.41 8.77
C ALA A 161 12.33 6.02 9.34
N ALA A 162 12.86 4.88 8.89
CA ALA A 162 14.21 4.43 9.21
C ALA A 162 15.28 5.38 8.62
N ALA A 163 15.05 5.92 7.43
CA ALA A 163 15.94 6.88 6.77
C ALA A 163 16.07 8.18 7.58
N VAL A 164 14.94 8.72 8.04
CA VAL A 164 14.92 9.90 8.91
C VAL A 164 15.61 9.61 10.24
N LEU A 165 15.27 8.49 10.89
CA LEU A 165 15.85 8.09 12.17
C LEU A 165 17.38 7.96 12.12
N ILE A 166 17.91 7.20 11.16
CA ILE A 166 19.37 6.96 11.07
C ILE A 166 20.12 8.23 10.66
N SER A 167 19.52 9.08 9.82
CA SER A 167 20.14 10.34 9.40
C SER A 167 20.25 11.30 10.58
N LEU A 168 19.16 11.52 11.32
CA LEU A 168 19.17 12.35 12.52
C LEU A 168 20.10 11.80 13.61
N ASN A 169 20.10 10.49 13.82
CA ASN A 169 20.99 9.86 14.80
C ASN A 169 22.47 10.04 14.40
N THR A 170 22.80 9.88 13.13
CA THR A 170 24.19 9.99 12.66
C THR A 170 24.71 11.44 12.66
N LEU A 171 23.82 12.39 12.35
CA LEU A 171 24.21 13.77 12.09
C LEU A 171 24.05 14.68 13.30
N ALA A 172 23.12 14.37 14.19
CA ALA A 172 22.67 15.29 15.24
C ALA A 172 22.44 14.65 16.62
N GLN A 173 22.94 13.43 16.87
CA GLN A 173 22.84 12.84 18.22
C GLN A 173 23.51 13.75 19.27
N GLY A 174 22.74 14.13 20.29
CA GLY A 174 23.16 15.04 21.36
C GLY A 174 23.29 16.50 20.95
N LYS A 175 22.83 16.88 19.75
CA LYS A 175 22.91 18.23 19.19
C LYS A 175 21.55 18.75 18.77
N GLU A 176 21.44 20.07 18.59
CA GLU A 176 20.19 20.71 18.21
C GLU A 176 19.92 20.60 16.71
N VAL A 177 18.68 20.27 16.38
CA VAL A 177 18.12 20.24 15.04
C VAL A 177 17.02 21.27 14.94
N ILE A 178 17.23 22.28 14.10
CA ILE A 178 16.27 23.37 13.91
C ILE A 178 15.25 22.96 12.85
N VAL A 179 13.96 23.05 13.18
CA VAL A 179 12.85 22.66 12.30
C VAL A 179 11.66 23.60 12.51
N SER A 180 10.93 23.89 11.44
CA SER A 180 9.70 24.67 11.51
C SER A 180 8.65 23.97 12.38
N ARG A 181 7.98 24.70 13.27
CA ARG A 181 6.87 24.17 14.08
C ARG A 181 5.72 23.65 13.21
N GLY A 182 5.51 24.25 12.05
CA GLY A 182 4.53 23.81 11.05
C GLY A 182 4.88 22.49 10.36
N GLU A 183 6.06 21.91 10.61
CA GLU A 183 6.58 20.70 9.96
C GLU A 183 6.74 19.51 10.93
N LEU A 184 6.26 19.66 12.17
CA LEU A 184 6.21 18.59 13.17
C LEU A 184 4.98 17.70 12.96
N ILE A 185 5.02 16.92 11.89
CA ILE A 185 3.87 16.22 11.32
C ILE A 185 3.69 14.80 11.88
N GLU A 186 2.48 14.28 11.73
CA GLU A 186 2.13 12.89 11.98
C GLU A 186 1.70 12.22 10.67
N ILE A 187 2.33 11.11 10.30
CA ILE A 187 2.04 10.34 9.09
C ILE A 187 1.60 8.93 9.49
N GLY A 188 0.49 8.46 8.91
CA GLY A 188 0.05 7.06 9.02
C GLY A 188 -0.32 6.61 10.45
N GLY A 189 -0.65 7.55 11.35
CA GLY A 189 -1.18 7.29 12.70
C GLY A 189 -0.17 6.85 13.76
N ALA A 190 1.12 6.68 13.42
CA ALA A 190 2.15 6.25 14.36
C ALA A 190 3.53 6.88 14.13
N PHE A 191 3.77 7.50 12.97
CA PHE A 191 5.04 8.16 12.69
C PHE A 191 4.91 9.66 12.96
N ARG A 192 5.54 10.14 14.02
CA ARG A 192 5.54 11.55 14.43
C ARG A 192 6.97 12.07 14.42
N ILE A 193 7.22 13.15 13.68
CA ILE A 193 8.57 13.74 13.57
C ILE A 193 9.20 14.00 14.97
N PRO A 194 8.49 14.60 15.95
CA PRO A 194 9.05 14.79 17.29
C PRO A 194 9.48 13.49 17.98
N ASP A 195 8.70 12.42 17.86
CA ASP A 195 8.98 11.14 18.51
C ASP A 195 10.20 10.45 17.86
N VAL A 196 10.35 10.60 16.54
CA VAL A 196 11.49 10.07 15.78
C VAL A 196 12.77 10.84 16.10
N MET A 197 12.69 12.18 16.21
CA MET A 197 13.82 13.01 16.64
C MET A 197 14.26 12.68 18.06
N ALA A 198 13.31 12.48 18.98
CA ALA A 198 13.62 12.05 20.34
C ALA A 198 14.31 10.67 20.34
N ALA A 199 13.79 9.71 19.57
CA ALA A 199 14.37 8.37 19.45
C ALA A 199 15.75 8.37 18.77
N SER A 200 16.02 9.32 17.86
CA SER A 200 17.33 9.46 17.23
C SER A 200 18.39 10.04 18.19
N GLY A 201 17.96 10.60 19.32
CA GLY A 201 18.81 11.34 20.25
C GLY A 201 19.11 12.77 19.79
N ALA A 202 18.40 13.28 18.78
CA ALA A 202 18.49 14.67 18.37
C ALA A 202 17.70 15.57 19.34
N ILE A 203 18.17 16.79 19.56
CA ILE A 203 17.48 17.77 20.40
C ILE A 203 16.63 18.64 19.49
N LEU A 204 15.31 18.52 19.61
CA LEU A 204 14.35 19.31 18.83
C LEU A 204 14.44 20.79 19.20
N ARG A 205 14.72 21.64 18.20
CA ARG A 205 14.69 23.10 18.30
C ARG A 205 13.66 23.65 17.31
N GLU A 206 12.41 23.71 17.74
CA GLU A 206 11.32 24.22 16.89
C GLU A 206 11.33 25.75 16.74
N VAL A 207 11.08 26.24 15.52
CA VAL A 207 11.08 27.68 15.18
C VAL A 207 9.82 28.08 14.42
N GLY A 208 9.58 29.40 14.33
CA GLY A 208 8.42 29.95 13.64
C GLY A 208 7.08 29.55 14.30
N THR A 209 6.04 29.49 13.49
CA THR A 209 4.67 29.15 13.90
C THR A 209 4.08 28.08 12.99
N THR A 210 2.90 27.56 13.32
CA THR A 210 2.26 26.49 12.54
C THR A 210 2.07 26.86 11.07
N ASN A 211 1.57 28.07 10.79
CA ASN A 211 1.26 28.50 9.43
C ASN A 211 2.40 29.32 8.79
N ARG A 212 3.22 30.01 9.59
CA ARG A 212 4.25 30.92 9.10
C ARG A 212 5.59 30.67 9.76
N THR A 213 6.56 30.31 8.93
CA THR A 213 7.97 30.29 9.28
C THR A 213 8.73 31.14 8.27
N HIS A 214 9.70 31.90 8.75
CA HIS A 214 10.55 32.80 7.99
C HIS A 214 12.02 32.40 8.16
N LEU A 215 12.87 32.80 7.21
CA LEU A 215 14.30 32.47 7.24
C LEU A 215 14.98 32.98 8.53
N ARG A 216 14.58 34.16 9.01
CA ARG A 216 15.07 34.72 10.29
C ARG A 216 14.79 33.82 11.50
N ASP A 217 13.69 33.07 11.48
CA ASP A 217 13.34 32.21 12.62
C ASP A 217 14.34 31.05 12.74
N TYR A 218 14.90 30.58 11.61
CA TYR A 218 16.02 29.65 11.60
C TYR A 218 17.32 30.33 12.05
N GLU A 219 17.65 31.51 11.50
CA GLU A 219 18.90 32.23 11.81
C GLU A 219 19.00 32.61 13.29
N ASP A 220 17.92 33.13 13.89
CA ASP A 220 17.85 33.55 15.29
C ASP A 220 17.98 32.38 16.28
N ALA A 221 17.72 31.14 15.84
CA ALA A 221 17.78 29.95 16.68
C ALA A 221 19.16 29.28 16.70
N ILE A 222 20.08 29.69 15.81
CA ILE A 222 21.43 29.13 15.70
C ILE A 222 22.23 29.38 16.98
N ASN A 223 22.89 28.33 17.47
CA ASN A 223 23.86 28.40 18.57
C ASN A 223 24.97 27.34 18.39
N GLU A 224 25.89 27.25 19.35
CA GLU A 224 27.03 26.33 19.32
C GLU A 224 26.64 24.83 19.31
N ASN A 225 25.42 24.49 19.73
CA ASN A 225 24.91 23.12 19.72
C ASN A 225 24.14 22.79 18.44
N THR A 226 23.86 23.76 17.57
CA THR A 226 23.15 23.53 16.31
C THR A 226 24.00 22.72 15.34
N SER A 227 23.47 21.59 14.85
CA SER A 227 24.17 20.75 13.86
C SER A 227 23.45 20.57 12.55
N LEU A 228 22.13 20.77 12.53
CA LEU A 228 21.32 20.42 11.38
C LEU A 228 20.11 21.35 11.26
N PHE A 229 19.82 21.79 10.05
CA PHE A 229 18.48 22.26 9.69
C PHE A 229 17.71 21.07 9.12
N LEU A 230 16.53 20.83 9.67
CA LEU A 230 15.59 19.84 9.15
C LEU A 230 14.45 20.58 8.46
N LYS A 231 14.18 20.19 7.22
CA LYS A 231 12.97 20.53 6.48
C LYS A 231 12.15 19.26 6.32
N VAL A 232 10.85 19.30 6.59
CA VAL A 232 9.94 18.18 6.32
C VAL A 232 8.88 18.63 5.32
N HIS A 233 8.66 17.82 4.28
CA HIS A 233 7.61 18.07 3.32
C HIS A 233 6.24 17.68 3.91
N PRO A 234 5.24 18.58 3.94
CA PRO A 234 3.90 18.27 4.46
C PRO A 234 3.11 17.40 3.48
N SER A 235 3.47 16.12 3.42
CA SER A 235 3.04 15.21 2.37
C SER A 235 1.60 14.69 2.56
N ASN A 236 1.02 14.82 3.76
CA ASN A 236 -0.30 14.25 4.11
C ASN A 236 -1.33 15.27 4.63
N TYR A 237 -1.03 16.56 4.61
CA TYR A 237 -1.99 17.65 4.83
C TYR A 237 -1.50 18.94 4.14
N LYS A 238 -2.38 19.94 4.03
CA LYS A 238 -2.04 21.27 3.53
C LYS A 238 -2.53 22.31 4.53
N ILE A 239 -1.79 23.43 4.66
CA ILE A 239 -2.26 24.59 5.42
C ILE A 239 -2.68 25.64 4.38
N LEU A 240 -3.93 26.10 4.46
CA LEU A 240 -4.48 27.12 3.57
C LEU A 240 -4.60 28.48 4.28
N GLY A 241 -4.60 29.56 3.50
CA GLY A 241 -4.71 30.93 4.00
C GLY A 241 -3.37 31.66 4.15
N PHE A 242 -3.13 32.31 5.28
CA PHE A 242 -1.90 33.07 5.53
C PHE A 242 -0.74 32.15 5.93
N THR A 243 -0.06 31.58 4.92
CA THR A 243 1.07 30.67 5.13
C THR A 243 2.38 31.23 4.60
N SER A 244 3.50 30.85 5.21
CA SER A 244 4.83 31.13 4.68
C SER A 244 5.82 30.03 5.07
N THR A 245 6.71 29.69 4.14
CA THR A 245 7.83 28.77 4.34
C THR A 245 9.05 29.38 3.66
N PRO A 246 10.25 29.31 4.26
CA PRO A 246 11.48 29.77 3.61
C PRO A 246 11.71 29.02 2.30
N ASP A 247 12.25 29.71 1.28
CA ASP A 247 12.69 29.04 0.07
C ASP A 247 13.86 28.09 0.39
N MET A 248 13.93 26.97 -0.34
CA MET A 248 14.94 25.94 -0.06
C MET A 248 16.37 26.45 -0.38
N GLN A 249 16.54 27.26 -1.43
CA GLN A 249 17.86 27.82 -1.78
C GLN A 249 18.31 28.84 -0.73
N GLU A 250 17.38 29.66 -0.22
CA GLU A 250 17.67 30.61 0.87
C GLU A 250 18.11 29.88 2.14
N LEU A 251 17.42 28.79 2.49
CA LEU A 251 17.77 27.97 3.66
C LEU A 251 19.13 27.29 3.46
N ALA A 252 19.43 26.78 2.25
CA ALA A 252 20.74 26.24 1.85
C ALA A 252 21.87 27.27 1.99
N GLN A 253 21.65 28.50 1.54
CA GLN A 253 22.62 29.58 1.67
C GLN A 253 22.87 29.93 3.14
N LEU A 254 21.83 29.95 3.98
CA LEU A 254 21.96 30.16 5.42
C LEU A 254 22.78 29.04 6.08
N GLY A 255 22.49 27.78 5.75
CA GLY A 255 23.26 26.62 6.23
C GLY A 255 24.74 26.74 5.89
N LYS A 256 25.05 27.05 4.63
CA LYS A 256 26.41 27.28 4.16
C LYS A 256 27.11 28.44 4.87
N LYS A 257 26.42 29.56 5.09
CA LYS A 257 26.95 30.75 5.81
C LYS A 257 27.38 30.40 7.24
N HIS A 258 26.64 29.53 7.92
CA HIS A 258 26.88 29.15 9.31
C HIS A 258 27.55 27.78 9.49
N ASN A 259 27.93 27.11 8.39
CA ASN A 259 28.49 25.75 8.40
C ASN A 259 27.59 24.72 9.10
N ILE A 260 26.29 24.79 8.83
CA ILE A 260 25.25 23.89 9.33
C ILE A 260 24.69 23.10 8.16
N SER A 261 24.68 21.77 8.28
CA SER A 261 24.13 20.90 7.24
C SER A 261 22.61 20.97 7.19
N ILE A 262 22.05 20.60 6.05
CA ILE A 262 20.62 20.58 5.80
C ILE A 262 20.17 19.20 5.37
N MET A 263 19.15 18.71 6.05
CA MET A 263 18.44 17.50 5.70
C MET A 263 17.00 17.85 5.33
N GLU A 264 16.53 17.34 4.20
CA GLU A 264 15.11 17.39 3.83
C GLU A 264 14.50 16.00 3.85
N ASP A 265 13.48 15.81 4.67
CA ASP A 265 12.57 14.67 4.54
C ASP A 265 11.50 15.00 3.50
N LEU A 266 11.76 14.61 2.26
CA LEU A 266 10.85 14.84 1.12
C LEU A 266 9.67 13.87 1.18
N GLY A 267 9.88 12.66 1.68
CA GLY A 267 8.85 11.66 1.93
C GLY A 267 8.27 10.99 0.68
N SER A 268 7.75 11.75 -0.29
CA SER A 268 6.97 11.28 -1.44
C SER A 268 7.77 10.53 -2.50
N GLY A 269 9.03 10.91 -2.70
CA GLY A 269 9.96 10.21 -3.59
C GLY A 269 9.70 10.41 -5.08
N ALA A 270 9.19 11.58 -5.49
CA ALA A 270 9.08 11.91 -6.91
C ALA A 270 10.48 12.05 -7.53
N LEU A 271 10.79 11.17 -8.50
CA LEU A 271 12.05 11.19 -9.26
C LEU A 271 11.94 12.03 -10.55
N VAL A 272 10.73 12.23 -11.04
CA VAL A 272 10.43 13.02 -12.25
C VAL A 272 9.33 14.03 -11.95
N ASP A 273 9.28 15.11 -12.73
CA ASP A 273 8.20 16.08 -12.64
C ASP A 273 6.90 15.48 -13.18
N LEU A 274 5.99 15.17 -12.25
CA LEU A 274 4.71 14.53 -12.55
C LEU A 274 3.76 15.42 -13.35
N SER A 275 3.97 16.75 -13.37
CA SER A 275 3.15 17.67 -14.15
C SER A 275 3.23 17.44 -15.66
N ASN A 276 4.33 16.85 -16.12
CA ASN A 276 4.48 16.40 -17.51
C ASN A 276 3.52 15.28 -17.89
N TYR A 277 2.89 14.63 -16.90
CA TYR A 277 1.94 13.52 -17.06
C TYR A 277 0.52 13.88 -16.59
N GLY A 278 0.20 15.18 -16.51
CA GLY A 278 -1.13 15.66 -16.11
C GLY A 278 -1.44 15.55 -14.63
N LEU A 279 -0.41 15.32 -13.79
CA LEU A 279 -0.54 15.28 -12.33
C LEU A 279 -0.17 16.64 -11.69
N PRO A 280 -0.63 16.90 -10.46
CA PRO A 280 -0.13 18.03 -9.67
C PRO A 280 1.39 17.98 -9.50
N TYR A 281 2.00 19.16 -9.46
CA TYR A 281 3.44 19.27 -9.17
C TYR A 281 3.73 18.75 -7.76
N GLU A 282 4.76 17.91 -7.67
CA GLU A 282 5.33 17.43 -6.42
C GLU A 282 6.85 17.73 -6.43
N PRO A 283 7.44 18.14 -5.30
CA PRO A 283 8.87 18.30 -5.18
C PRO A 283 9.70 17.12 -5.69
N VAL A 284 10.56 17.38 -6.67
CA VAL A 284 11.45 16.36 -7.27
C VAL A 284 12.76 16.28 -6.51
N VAL A 285 13.24 15.06 -6.24
CA VAL A 285 14.49 14.82 -5.47
C VAL A 285 15.69 15.57 -6.08
N ALA A 286 15.85 15.50 -7.40
CA ALA A 286 16.96 16.15 -8.10
C ALA A 286 16.98 17.67 -7.91
N ASP A 287 15.81 18.30 -7.85
CA ASP A 287 15.70 19.75 -7.68
C ASP A 287 16.09 20.18 -6.26
N ARG A 288 15.84 19.33 -5.26
CA ARG A 288 16.26 19.56 -3.86
C ARG A 288 17.77 19.50 -3.70
N ILE A 289 18.40 18.52 -4.33
CA ILE A 289 19.87 18.42 -4.35
C ILE A 289 20.47 19.63 -5.07
N LYS A 290 19.93 20.02 -6.24
CA LYS A 290 20.37 21.21 -6.97
C LYS A 290 20.17 22.51 -6.18
N ALA A 291 19.12 22.59 -5.35
CA ALA A 291 18.87 23.73 -4.47
C ALA A 291 19.88 23.85 -3.32
N GLY A 292 20.74 22.85 -3.11
CA GLY A 292 21.80 22.86 -2.10
C GLY A 292 21.45 22.13 -0.81
N VAL A 293 20.47 21.22 -0.83
CA VAL A 293 20.20 20.31 0.30
C VAL A 293 21.32 19.27 0.39
N ASP A 294 21.94 19.13 1.56
CA ASP A 294 23.08 18.21 1.73
C ASP A 294 22.65 16.73 1.80
N LEU A 295 21.44 16.47 2.29
CA LEU A 295 20.86 15.13 2.42
C LEU A 295 19.33 15.14 2.21
N VAL A 296 18.83 14.31 1.31
CA VAL A 296 17.39 14.12 1.06
C VAL A 296 16.97 12.70 1.42
N THR A 297 15.86 12.55 2.16
CA THR A 297 15.25 11.24 2.45
C THR A 297 13.86 11.10 1.83
N PHE A 298 13.56 9.93 1.27
CA PHE A 298 12.25 9.67 0.65
C PHE A 298 11.88 8.18 0.61
N SER A 299 10.59 7.91 0.36
CA SER A 299 10.04 6.55 0.28
C SER A 299 10.16 5.96 -1.14
N GLY A 300 10.42 4.66 -1.24
CA GLY A 300 10.43 3.93 -2.52
C GLY A 300 9.04 3.48 -3.01
N ASP A 301 8.06 3.33 -2.12
CA ASP A 301 6.73 2.76 -2.41
C ASP A 301 5.61 3.81 -2.44
N LYS A 302 5.98 5.06 -2.72
CA LYS A 302 5.04 6.15 -2.97
C LYS A 302 5.08 6.53 -4.46
N LEU A 303 5.42 7.78 -4.78
CA LEU A 303 5.42 8.27 -6.16
C LEU A 303 6.54 7.66 -7.01
N LEU A 304 7.59 7.13 -6.38
CA LEU A 304 8.62 6.36 -7.08
C LEU A 304 8.03 5.10 -7.75
N GLY A 305 6.94 4.53 -7.23
CA GLY A 305 6.31 3.34 -7.82
C GLY A 305 7.13 2.05 -7.64
N GLY A 306 7.99 2.00 -6.62
CA GLY A 306 8.86 0.86 -6.32
C GLY A 306 8.44 0.11 -5.05
N PRO A 307 9.35 -0.74 -4.50
CA PRO A 307 9.11 -1.46 -3.25
C PRO A 307 9.24 -0.52 -2.04
N GLN A 308 8.80 -1.00 -0.86
CA GLN A 308 9.04 -0.26 0.38
C GLN A 308 10.56 -0.11 0.60
N ALA A 309 11.02 1.13 0.67
CA ALA A 309 12.39 1.48 0.93
C ALA A 309 12.48 2.89 1.52
N GLY A 310 13.52 3.16 2.30
CA GLY A 310 13.94 4.50 2.69
C GLY A 310 15.23 4.82 1.97
N ILE A 311 15.16 5.78 1.05
CA ILE A 311 16.30 6.16 0.23
C ILE A 311 16.90 7.42 0.84
N ILE A 312 18.22 7.43 1.00
CA ILE A 312 19.00 8.56 1.50
C ILE A 312 19.98 8.95 0.40
N ALA A 313 19.85 10.14 -0.17
CA ALA A 313 20.69 10.64 -1.25
C ALA A 313 21.27 12.01 -0.89
N GLY A 314 22.56 12.24 -1.16
CA GLY A 314 23.19 13.51 -0.83
C GLY A 314 24.71 13.48 -0.93
N GLN A 315 25.37 14.21 -0.04
CA GLN A 315 26.83 14.33 0.00
C GLN A 315 27.52 13.03 0.43
N SER A 316 28.65 12.73 -0.22
CA SER A 316 29.43 11.50 0.00
C SER A 316 29.87 11.32 1.45
N GLU A 317 30.32 12.40 2.09
CA GLU A 317 30.81 12.36 3.47
C GLU A 317 29.69 11.94 4.45
N MET A 318 28.49 12.50 4.28
CA MET A 318 27.34 12.21 5.15
C MET A 318 26.87 10.77 4.96
N ILE A 319 26.76 10.30 3.72
CA ILE A 319 26.37 8.91 3.41
C ILE A 319 27.40 7.93 3.99
N GLN A 320 28.70 8.21 3.91
CA GLN A 320 29.73 7.36 4.52
C GLN A 320 29.62 7.30 6.05
N ARG A 321 29.26 8.40 6.71
CA ARG A 321 28.98 8.42 8.15
C ARG A 321 27.76 7.54 8.47
N ILE A 322 26.70 7.64 7.69
CA ILE A 322 25.46 6.86 7.87
C ILE A 322 25.75 5.36 7.68
N ARG A 323 26.50 4.97 6.65
CA ARG A 323 26.89 3.57 6.42
C ARG A 323 27.68 2.96 7.58
N LYS A 324 28.48 3.76 8.29
CA LYS A 324 29.25 3.33 9.47
C LYS A 324 28.40 3.26 10.75
N ASN A 325 27.20 3.81 10.76
CA ASN A 325 26.32 3.77 11.92
C ASN A 325 25.86 2.32 12.19
N PRO A 326 26.03 1.78 13.41
CA PRO A 326 25.58 0.43 13.75
C PRO A 326 24.10 0.15 13.48
N LEU A 327 23.23 1.17 13.55
CA LEU A 327 21.81 1.04 13.21
C LEU A 327 21.59 0.62 11.77
N MET A 328 22.54 0.91 10.87
CA MET A 328 22.47 0.49 9.47
C MET A 328 22.30 -1.02 9.34
N ARG A 329 22.86 -1.81 10.26
CA ARG A 329 22.71 -3.27 10.24
C ARG A 329 21.30 -3.72 10.62
N ALA A 330 20.64 -3.01 11.53
CA ALA A 330 19.29 -3.30 11.98
C ALA A 330 18.23 -2.81 10.98
N LEU A 331 18.49 -1.68 10.33
CA LEU A 331 17.60 -1.03 9.36
C LEU A 331 17.87 -1.46 7.91
N ARG A 332 18.76 -2.43 7.72
CA ARG A 332 19.20 -2.91 6.42
C ARG A 332 18.03 -3.51 5.64
N VAL A 333 17.86 -3.10 4.39
CA VAL A 333 16.88 -3.71 3.46
C VAL A 333 17.18 -5.19 3.20
N ASP A 334 16.19 -5.95 2.75
CA ASP A 334 16.37 -7.34 2.35
C ASP A 334 16.78 -7.49 0.86
N LYS A 335 16.95 -8.73 0.42
CA LYS A 335 17.34 -9.08 -0.96
C LYS A 335 16.27 -8.68 -1.99
N LEU A 336 15.01 -8.93 -1.68
CA LEU A 336 13.89 -8.72 -2.61
C LEU A 336 13.65 -7.24 -2.83
N THR A 337 13.71 -6.44 -1.77
CA THR A 337 13.63 -4.98 -1.87
C THR A 337 14.76 -4.39 -2.73
N ILE A 338 16.00 -4.88 -2.60
CA ILE A 338 17.11 -4.42 -3.46
C ILE A 338 16.88 -4.81 -4.93
N ALA A 339 16.52 -6.06 -5.20
CA ALA A 339 16.25 -6.52 -6.57
C ALA A 339 15.11 -5.72 -7.22
N ALA A 340 14.05 -5.47 -6.45
CA ALA A 340 12.92 -4.68 -6.88
C ALA A 340 13.34 -3.23 -7.17
N LEU A 341 13.99 -2.58 -6.21
CA LEU A 341 14.38 -1.17 -6.30
C LEU A 341 15.38 -0.93 -7.44
N SER A 342 16.38 -1.79 -7.62
CA SER A 342 17.35 -1.64 -8.70
C SER A 342 16.68 -1.68 -10.08
N THR A 343 15.73 -2.59 -10.28
CA THR A 343 14.98 -2.67 -11.55
C THR A 343 14.00 -1.52 -11.70
N THR A 344 13.35 -1.08 -10.63
CA THR A 344 12.51 0.12 -10.66
C THR A 344 13.31 1.35 -11.11
N LEU A 345 14.50 1.58 -10.52
CA LEU A 345 15.36 2.71 -10.89
C LEU A 345 15.90 2.58 -12.33
N GLN A 346 16.24 1.37 -12.77
CA GLN A 346 16.62 1.10 -14.16
C GLN A 346 15.49 1.48 -15.14
N ASN A 347 14.24 1.14 -14.83
CA ASN A 347 13.11 1.51 -15.66
C ASN A 347 13.01 3.04 -15.84
N TYR A 348 13.28 3.84 -14.81
CA TYR A 348 13.31 5.31 -14.95
C TYR A 348 14.38 5.81 -15.95
N LEU A 349 15.52 5.10 -16.09
CA LEU A 349 16.60 5.51 -16.99
C LEU A 349 16.39 5.06 -18.45
N TYR A 350 15.61 4.01 -18.68
CA TYR A 350 15.45 3.42 -20.02
C TYR A 350 14.21 3.90 -20.77
N LEU A 351 13.27 4.54 -20.08
CA LEU A 351 11.90 4.75 -20.55
C LEU A 351 11.52 6.22 -20.76
N ASP A 352 12.47 7.07 -21.14
CA ASP A 352 12.29 8.53 -21.29
C ASP A 352 11.01 8.96 -22.04
N ASN A 353 10.44 8.11 -22.92
CA ASN A 353 9.20 8.40 -23.66
C ASN A 353 8.00 7.47 -23.36
N HIS A 354 8.15 6.46 -22.50
CA HIS A 354 7.13 5.42 -22.25
C HIS A 354 6.94 5.09 -20.76
N ILE A 355 7.42 5.95 -19.86
CA ILE A 355 7.34 5.66 -18.41
C ILE A 355 5.90 5.42 -17.93
N THR A 356 4.91 6.07 -18.55
CA THR A 356 3.50 5.82 -18.28
C THR A 356 3.09 4.39 -18.67
N ASP A 357 3.61 3.85 -19.76
CA ASP A 357 3.24 2.54 -20.33
C ASP A 357 3.83 1.36 -19.52
N ASP A 358 4.85 1.62 -18.72
CA ASP A 358 5.53 0.57 -17.95
C ASP A 358 5.31 0.67 -16.44
N PHE A 359 4.96 1.85 -15.91
CA PHE A 359 4.64 2.02 -14.49
C PHE A 359 3.12 1.98 -14.27
N PRO A 360 2.58 0.91 -13.63
CA PRO A 360 1.13 0.75 -13.48
C PRO A 360 0.46 1.91 -12.75
N MET A 361 1.18 2.54 -11.82
CA MET A 361 0.69 3.69 -11.06
C MET A 361 0.55 4.93 -11.95
N LEU A 362 1.58 5.24 -12.74
CA LEU A 362 1.55 6.38 -13.67
C LEU A 362 0.49 6.18 -14.74
N GLN A 363 0.35 4.96 -15.27
CA GLN A 363 -0.73 4.54 -16.15
C GLN A 363 -2.11 4.92 -15.59
N ARG A 364 -2.38 4.57 -14.33
CA ARG A 364 -3.66 4.89 -13.66
C ARG A 364 -3.85 6.38 -13.45
N TYR A 365 -2.77 7.11 -13.15
CA TYR A 365 -2.81 8.55 -12.96
C TYR A 365 -3.11 9.31 -14.25
N SER A 366 -2.45 8.95 -15.35
CA SER A 366 -2.45 9.73 -16.60
C SER A 366 -3.68 9.53 -17.47
N ARG A 367 -4.61 8.62 -17.10
CA ARG A 367 -5.85 8.37 -17.86
C ARG A 367 -6.67 9.65 -17.99
N THR A 368 -7.09 9.96 -19.20
CA THR A 368 -7.98 11.09 -19.46
C THR A 368 -9.40 10.77 -19.01
N VAL A 369 -10.21 11.80 -18.81
CA VAL A 369 -11.63 11.64 -18.42
C VAL A 369 -12.41 10.89 -19.50
N GLU A 370 -12.09 11.13 -20.77
CA GLU A 370 -12.72 10.46 -21.93
C GLU A 370 -12.44 8.96 -21.93
N GLU A 371 -11.19 8.55 -21.67
CA GLU A 371 -10.80 7.14 -21.54
C GLU A 371 -11.52 6.46 -20.37
N LEU A 372 -11.74 7.18 -19.27
CA LEU A 372 -12.45 6.67 -18.10
C LEU A 372 -13.93 6.51 -18.37
N TYR A 373 -14.57 7.43 -19.10
CA TYR A 373 -15.96 7.29 -19.50
C TYR A 373 -16.17 6.08 -20.42
N ALA A 374 -15.35 5.92 -21.46
CA ALA A 374 -15.44 4.77 -22.36
C ALA A 374 -15.27 3.43 -21.60
N PHE A 375 -14.36 3.41 -20.62
CA PHE A 375 -14.14 2.23 -19.78
C PHE A 375 -15.31 2.01 -18.80
N ALA A 376 -15.87 3.07 -18.22
CA ALA A 376 -17.04 3.02 -17.35
C ALA A 376 -18.28 2.45 -18.06
N GLU A 377 -18.50 2.81 -19.33
CA GLU A 377 -19.59 2.25 -20.15
C GLU A 377 -19.46 0.74 -20.29
N THR A 378 -18.26 0.26 -20.62
CA THR A 378 -17.98 -1.18 -20.75
C THR A 378 -18.23 -1.93 -19.43
N VAL A 379 -17.77 -1.37 -18.31
CA VAL A 379 -17.98 -1.97 -16.99
C VAL A 379 -19.45 -1.94 -16.58
N SER A 380 -20.13 -0.81 -16.80
CA SER A 380 -21.55 -0.61 -16.50
C SER A 380 -22.43 -1.62 -17.23
N ASP A 381 -22.25 -1.77 -18.54
CA ASP A 381 -23.03 -2.71 -19.37
C ASP A 381 -22.87 -4.16 -18.89
N ARG A 382 -21.64 -4.56 -18.55
CA ARG A 382 -21.38 -5.91 -18.05
C ARG A 382 -22.01 -6.14 -16.67
N LEU A 383 -21.93 -5.16 -15.77
CA LEU A 383 -22.56 -5.26 -14.45
C LEU A 383 -24.10 -5.25 -14.56
N GLN A 384 -24.68 -4.49 -15.49
CA GLN A 384 -26.12 -4.43 -15.72
C GLN A 384 -26.67 -5.78 -16.16
N ASN A 385 -25.93 -6.51 -16.99
CA ASN A 385 -26.28 -7.88 -17.38
C ASN A 385 -26.28 -8.87 -16.20
N VAL A 386 -25.40 -8.67 -15.21
CA VAL A 386 -25.26 -9.55 -14.04
C VAL A 386 -26.32 -9.30 -12.98
N PHE A 387 -26.58 -8.04 -12.66
CA PHE A 387 -27.46 -7.67 -11.56
C PHE A 387 -28.90 -7.42 -12.00
N GLN A 388 -29.14 -7.06 -13.26
CA GLN A 388 -30.47 -6.80 -13.80
C GLN A 388 -31.26 -5.83 -12.89
N ASP A 389 -32.45 -6.22 -12.43
CA ASP A 389 -33.31 -5.37 -11.61
C ASP A 389 -32.91 -5.34 -10.12
N LYS A 390 -31.91 -6.13 -9.69
CA LYS A 390 -31.49 -6.21 -8.29
C LYS A 390 -30.68 -4.98 -7.85
N ILE A 391 -29.96 -4.37 -8.78
CA ILE A 391 -29.09 -3.21 -8.56
C ILE A 391 -29.25 -2.27 -9.74
N SER A 392 -29.56 -1.01 -9.48
CA SER A 392 -29.49 0.05 -10.50
C SER A 392 -28.04 0.50 -10.66
N ILE A 393 -27.57 0.58 -11.90
CA ILE A 393 -26.20 0.96 -12.25
C ILE A 393 -26.22 2.25 -13.05
N ASN A 394 -25.43 3.23 -12.63
CA ASN A 394 -25.28 4.52 -13.31
C ASN A 394 -23.81 4.92 -13.39
N ILE A 395 -23.48 5.76 -14.36
CA ILE A 395 -22.15 6.37 -14.49
C ILE A 395 -22.21 7.80 -13.98
N THR A 396 -21.23 8.23 -13.20
CA THR A 396 -21.16 9.60 -12.68
C THR A 396 -19.73 10.12 -12.63
N GLU A 397 -19.58 11.44 -12.72
CA GLU A 397 -18.30 12.11 -12.48
C GLU A 397 -17.95 12.06 -11.00
N THR A 398 -16.67 11.90 -10.73
CA THR A 398 -16.12 11.82 -9.37
C THR A 398 -14.74 12.45 -9.33
N LYS A 399 -14.14 12.49 -8.14
CA LYS A 399 -12.76 12.90 -7.91
C LYS A 399 -11.99 11.72 -7.32
N SER A 400 -10.98 11.24 -8.04
CA SER A 400 -10.05 10.24 -7.54
C SER A 400 -8.99 10.88 -6.66
N GLN A 401 -8.44 10.10 -5.73
CA GLN A 401 -7.33 10.52 -4.88
C GLN A 401 -6.02 9.94 -5.39
N ILE A 402 -4.96 10.73 -5.31
CA ILE A 402 -3.62 10.22 -5.61
C ILE A 402 -3.19 9.22 -4.52
N GLY A 403 -3.36 9.59 -3.26
CA GLY A 403 -3.06 8.74 -2.10
C GLY A 403 -1.61 8.88 -1.60
N SER A 404 -1.11 7.83 -0.94
CA SER A 404 0.26 7.69 -0.38
C SER A 404 0.67 8.61 0.78
N GLY A 405 -0.17 9.60 1.12
CA GLY A 405 0.27 10.73 1.93
C GLY A 405 1.45 11.42 1.25
N SER A 406 1.32 11.72 -0.05
CA SER A 406 2.18 12.64 -0.82
C SER A 406 1.42 13.89 -1.29
N LEU A 407 0.20 13.70 -1.79
CA LEU A 407 -0.64 14.78 -2.33
C LEU A 407 -2.04 14.70 -1.67
N PRO A 408 -2.24 15.35 -0.51
CA PRO A 408 -3.38 15.09 0.38
C PRO A 408 -4.69 15.75 -0.04
N GLU A 409 -4.63 16.88 -0.72
CA GLU A 409 -5.83 17.62 -1.21
C GLU A 409 -5.97 17.56 -2.73
N GLU A 410 -4.95 17.06 -3.43
CA GLU A 410 -5.01 17.03 -4.88
C GLU A 410 -5.83 15.83 -5.34
N THR A 411 -6.85 16.14 -6.14
CA THR A 411 -7.74 15.16 -6.74
C THR A 411 -7.61 15.16 -8.25
N LEU A 412 -7.90 14.02 -8.87
CA LEU A 412 -7.97 13.89 -10.32
C LEU A 412 -9.44 13.73 -10.74
N ASP A 413 -9.86 14.48 -11.74
CA ASP A 413 -11.19 14.36 -12.36
C ASP A 413 -11.39 12.94 -12.85
N SER A 414 -12.40 12.22 -12.38
CA SER A 414 -12.58 10.80 -12.68
C SER A 414 -14.03 10.43 -12.93
N VAL A 415 -14.28 9.16 -13.20
CA VAL A 415 -15.60 8.59 -13.49
C VAL A 415 -15.80 7.36 -12.61
N ALA A 416 -16.99 7.20 -12.05
CA ALA A 416 -17.38 6.03 -11.27
C ALA A 416 -18.59 5.33 -11.88
N VAL A 417 -18.62 4.01 -11.73
CA VAL A 417 -19.82 3.19 -11.89
C VAL A 417 -20.44 3.03 -10.51
N VAL A 418 -21.68 3.51 -10.36
CA VAL A 418 -22.41 3.60 -9.10
C VAL A 418 -23.46 2.50 -9.03
N LEU A 419 -23.38 1.67 -8.01
CA LEU A 419 -24.27 0.55 -7.75
C LEU A 419 -25.25 0.94 -6.63
N THR A 420 -26.54 0.94 -6.95
CA THR A 420 -27.63 1.20 -6.00
C THR A 420 -28.43 -0.08 -5.78
N PRO A 421 -28.23 -0.80 -4.65
CA PRO A 421 -28.94 -2.04 -4.41
C PRO A 421 -30.42 -1.79 -4.11
N MET A 422 -31.30 -2.57 -4.73
CA MET A 422 -32.76 -2.46 -4.57
C MET A 422 -33.32 -3.44 -3.54
N VAL A 423 -32.58 -4.52 -3.26
CA VAL A 423 -33.03 -5.66 -2.45
C VAL A 423 -32.33 -5.74 -1.10
N ILE A 424 -31.11 -5.18 -1.00
CA ILE A 424 -30.27 -5.21 0.21
C ILE A 424 -29.72 -3.81 0.50
N SER A 425 -29.26 -3.58 1.73
CA SER A 425 -28.53 -2.35 2.09
C SER A 425 -27.18 -2.26 1.36
N VAL A 426 -26.68 -1.04 1.12
CA VAL A 426 -25.36 -0.79 0.52
C VAL A 426 -24.22 -1.35 1.36
N GLU A 427 -24.34 -1.34 2.69
CA GLU A 427 -23.35 -1.91 3.60
C GLU A 427 -23.22 -3.41 3.39
N LYS A 428 -24.37 -4.10 3.23
CA LYS A 428 -24.38 -5.53 2.93
C LYS A 428 -23.82 -5.83 1.56
N LEU A 429 -24.13 -5.03 0.54
CA LEU A 429 -23.54 -5.17 -0.79
C LEU A 429 -22.00 -5.04 -0.71
N SER A 430 -21.52 -4.00 -0.06
CA SER A 430 -20.08 -3.75 0.15
C SER A 430 -19.42 -4.90 0.94
N GLU A 431 -20.09 -5.42 1.97
CA GLU A 431 -19.63 -6.59 2.73
C GLU A 431 -19.52 -7.83 1.85
N LEU A 432 -20.52 -8.10 0.98
CA LEU A 432 -20.50 -9.23 0.06
C LEU A 432 -19.32 -9.13 -0.93
N PHE A 433 -19.04 -7.94 -1.47
CA PHE A 433 -17.86 -7.70 -2.30
C PHE A 433 -16.55 -7.91 -1.54
N ARG A 434 -16.45 -7.54 -0.25
CA ARG A 434 -15.24 -7.82 0.55
C ARG A 434 -15.03 -9.30 0.86
N HIS A 435 -16.10 -10.08 0.98
CA HIS A 435 -16.04 -11.50 1.34
C HIS A 435 -16.04 -12.45 0.14
N ALA A 436 -16.08 -11.91 -1.08
CA ALA A 436 -16.04 -12.69 -2.30
C ALA A 436 -14.72 -13.48 -2.47
N SER A 437 -14.72 -14.37 -3.45
CA SER A 437 -13.52 -15.11 -3.88
C SER A 437 -12.37 -14.19 -4.33
N ILE A 438 -12.69 -13.06 -4.97
CA ILE A 438 -11.76 -11.95 -5.22
C ILE A 438 -12.40 -10.69 -4.62
N PRO A 439 -11.89 -10.17 -3.49
CA PRO A 439 -12.47 -9.00 -2.86
C PRO A 439 -12.43 -7.78 -3.77
N VAL A 440 -13.55 -7.07 -3.89
CA VAL A 440 -13.63 -5.77 -4.58
C VAL A 440 -13.89 -4.69 -3.55
N ILE A 441 -13.06 -3.65 -3.53
CA ILE A 441 -13.15 -2.57 -2.56
C ILE A 441 -13.60 -1.30 -3.28
N GLY A 442 -14.83 -0.87 -3.02
CA GLY A 442 -15.37 0.42 -3.47
C GLY A 442 -15.56 1.40 -2.31
N ARG A 443 -16.05 2.59 -2.62
CA ARG A 443 -16.40 3.63 -1.63
C ARG A 443 -17.92 3.75 -1.48
N ILE A 444 -18.41 3.90 -0.26
CA ILE A 444 -19.84 4.17 -0.01
C ILE A 444 -20.03 5.68 0.13
N GLU A 445 -20.92 6.24 -0.67
CA GLU A 445 -21.32 7.65 -0.64
C GLU A 445 -22.82 7.73 -0.96
N ASP A 446 -23.56 8.61 -0.28
CA ASP A 446 -25.01 8.81 -0.48
C ASP A 446 -25.86 7.53 -0.56
N ASN A 447 -25.53 6.53 0.29
CA ASN A 447 -26.17 5.21 0.33
C ASN A 447 -26.03 4.39 -0.97
N GLN A 448 -24.98 4.65 -1.75
CA GLN A 448 -24.63 3.93 -2.97
C GLN A 448 -23.18 3.45 -2.92
N LEU A 449 -22.87 2.39 -3.67
CA LEU A 449 -21.52 1.84 -3.76
C LEU A 449 -20.86 2.32 -5.06
N TYR A 450 -19.80 3.09 -4.94
CA TYR A 450 -19.05 3.64 -6.05
C TYR A 450 -17.84 2.77 -6.35
N PHE A 451 -17.74 2.38 -7.61
CA PHE A 451 -16.53 1.84 -8.20
C PHE A 451 -15.90 2.90 -9.09
N ASP A 452 -14.90 3.61 -8.56
CA ASP A 452 -14.13 4.58 -9.34
C ASP A 452 -13.23 3.84 -10.33
N ILE A 453 -13.43 4.19 -11.59
CA ILE A 453 -12.90 3.47 -12.74
C ILE A 453 -11.40 3.73 -12.93
N ARG A 454 -10.84 4.79 -12.33
CA ARG A 454 -9.40 5.09 -12.44
C ARG A 454 -8.51 3.98 -11.91
N THR A 455 -8.94 3.30 -10.85
CA THR A 455 -8.18 2.22 -10.22
C THR A 455 -8.52 0.83 -10.76
N LEU A 456 -9.35 0.74 -11.80
CA LEU A 456 -9.68 -0.51 -12.50
C LEU A 456 -9.03 -0.55 -13.89
N TYR A 457 -8.53 -1.72 -14.28
CA TYR A 457 -7.93 -2.00 -15.59
C TYR A 457 -8.57 -3.21 -16.29
N ASP A 458 -8.24 -3.40 -17.57
CA ASP A 458 -8.86 -4.40 -18.45
C ASP A 458 -8.78 -5.83 -17.90
N ASP A 459 -7.62 -6.20 -17.33
CA ASP A 459 -7.35 -7.51 -16.76
C ASP A 459 -8.13 -7.79 -15.45
N GLU A 460 -8.68 -6.75 -14.84
CA GLU A 460 -9.46 -6.83 -13.60
C GLU A 460 -10.98 -6.97 -13.86
N ILE A 461 -11.47 -6.63 -15.07
CA ILE A 461 -12.92 -6.63 -15.35
C ILE A 461 -13.51 -8.04 -15.25
N ASP A 462 -12.85 -9.04 -15.83
CA ASP A 462 -13.37 -10.41 -15.81
C ASP A 462 -13.48 -10.93 -14.38
N CYS A 463 -12.52 -10.60 -13.53
CA CYS A 463 -12.55 -10.92 -12.10
C CYS A 463 -13.67 -10.16 -11.35
N LEU A 464 -13.89 -8.88 -11.68
CA LEU A 464 -15.00 -8.09 -11.15
C LEU A 464 -16.36 -8.70 -11.53
N ILE A 465 -16.52 -9.11 -12.78
CA ILE A 465 -17.77 -9.71 -13.28
C ILE A 465 -18.00 -11.11 -12.71
N GLN A 466 -16.96 -11.93 -12.59
CA GLN A 466 -17.05 -13.21 -11.89
C GLN A 466 -17.51 -13.03 -10.44
N THR A 467 -16.90 -12.07 -9.74
CA THR A 467 -17.28 -11.71 -8.36
C THR A 467 -18.72 -11.20 -8.29
N SER A 468 -19.13 -10.38 -9.25
CA SER A 468 -20.49 -9.85 -9.31
C SER A 468 -21.54 -10.95 -9.53
N ASN A 469 -21.23 -11.99 -10.33
CA ASN A 469 -22.09 -13.15 -10.49
C ASN A 469 -22.21 -13.97 -9.19
N GLU A 470 -21.10 -14.18 -8.49
CA GLU A 470 -21.08 -14.81 -7.15
C GLU A 470 -22.05 -14.07 -6.20
N ILE A 471 -21.98 -12.74 -6.18
CA ILE A 471 -22.82 -11.90 -5.32
C ILE A 471 -24.28 -11.90 -5.76
N SER A 472 -24.56 -11.74 -7.06
CA SER A 472 -25.93 -11.76 -7.60
C SER A 472 -26.66 -13.06 -7.24
N SER A 473 -25.95 -14.20 -7.25
CA SER A 473 -26.51 -15.50 -6.84
C SER A 473 -26.93 -15.54 -5.36
N ARG A 474 -26.18 -14.86 -4.48
CA ARG A 474 -26.43 -14.79 -3.03
C ARG A 474 -27.52 -13.78 -2.65
N MET A 475 -27.89 -12.88 -3.56
CA MET A 475 -28.98 -11.93 -3.35
C MET A 475 -30.37 -12.56 -3.57
N ASN A 476 -30.45 -13.81 -4.05
CA ASN A 476 -31.70 -14.52 -4.31
C ASN A 476 -32.29 -15.24 -3.07
N VAL A 477 -31.93 -14.82 -1.85
CA VAL A 477 -32.41 -15.42 -0.60
C VAL A 477 -33.48 -14.56 0.06
#